data_AF-A0A4Z0L4D5-F1
#
_entry.id   AF-A0A4Z0L4D5-F1
#
_cell.length_a   1.000
_cell.length_b   1.000
_cell.length_c   1.000
_cell.angle_alpha   90.00
_cell.angle_beta   90.00
_cell.angle_gamma   90.00
#
_symmetry.space_group_name_H-M   'P 1'
#
loop_
_entity.id
_entity.type
_entity.pdbx_description
1 polymer ?
#
loop_
_entity_poly.entity_id
_entity_poly.type
_entity_poly.pdbx_seq_one_letter_code
_entity_poly.pdbx_strand_id
1 'polypeptide(L)'
;DVNNRLFFLPTEQAGLLKIGGDARLVLDAAPDLRIPATISFVASVAQFTPKTVETHDERLKLMFRVKARIPPELLRQHLEYVKTGLPGMAWVRLDERVPWPDALSVRLSQ
;
A
#
# COMPACT_ATOMS: atom_id res chain seq x y z
N ASP A 1 3.25 -6.30 13.41
CA ASP A 1 3.89 -7.19 12.43
C ASP A 1 4.84 -6.35 11.60
N VAL A 2 6.12 -6.70 11.62
CA VAL A 2 7.24 -5.95 11.02
C VAL A 2 7.12 -5.88 9.50
N ASN A 3 6.47 -6.88 8.89
CA ASN A 3 6.45 -7.05 7.44
C ASN A 3 5.30 -6.29 6.76
N ASN A 4 4.36 -5.74 7.54
CA ASN A 4 3.14 -5.17 7.02
C ASN A 4 3.12 -3.65 7.12
N ARG A 5 3.00 -2.99 5.98
CA ARG A 5 2.72 -1.56 5.88
C ARG A 5 1.22 -1.32 5.82
N LEU A 6 0.75 -0.44 6.70
CA LEU A 6 -0.66 -0.04 6.80
C LEU A 6 -0.90 1.28 6.08
N PHE A 7 -1.95 1.35 5.28
CA PHE A 7 -2.45 2.58 4.67
C PHE A 7 -3.97 2.50 4.47
N PHE A 8 -4.56 3.58 3.95
CA PHE A 8 -6.01 3.69 3.76
C PHE A 8 -6.32 4.12 2.33
N LEU A 9 -7.37 3.53 1.76
CA LEU A 9 -7.89 3.87 0.44
C LEU A 9 -9.38 4.24 0.51
N PRO A 10 -9.85 5.16 -0.35
CA PRO A 10 -11.28 5.44 -0.49
C PRO A 10 -12.05 4.25 -1.09
N THR A 11 -13.37 4.26 -0.97
CA THR A 11 -14.28 3.17 -1.38
C THR A 11 -13.98 2.61 -2.77
N GLU A 12 -13.87 3.48 -3.79
CA GLU A 12 -13.69 3.03 -5.18
C GLU A 12 -12.38 2.27 -5.37
N GLN A 13 -11.29 2.79 -4.79
CA GLN A 13 -9.97 2.18 -4.92
C GLN A 13 -9.85 0.91 -4.09
N ALA A 14 -10.42 0.90 -2.87
CA ALA A 14 -10.43 -0.27 -2.01
C ALA A 14 -11.25 -1.42 -2.62
N GLY A 15 -12.37 -1.12 -3.29
CA GLY A 15 -13.22 -2.13 -3.94
C GLY A 15 -12.59 -2.79 -5.18
N LEU A 16 -11.66 -2.10 -5.85
CA LEU A 16 -10.90 -2.64 -6.98
C LEU A 16 -9.67 -3.43 -6.55
N LEU A 17 -9.18 -3.21 -5.33
CA LEU A 17 -7.93 -3.78 -4.86
C LEU A 17 -8.09 -5.26 -4.51
N LYS A 18 -7.24 -6.11 -5.09
CA LYS A 18 -7.23 -7.55 -4.82
C LYS A 18 -6.21 -7.91 -3.73
N ILE A 19 -6.57 -8.85 -2.87
CA ILE A 19 -5.57 -9.55 -2.04
C ILE A 19 -4.64 -10.33 -2.97
N GLY A 20 -3.33 -10.24 -2.72
CA GLY A 20 -2.27 -10.74 -3.59
C GLY A 20 -1.84 -9.72 -4.66
N GLY A 21 -2.58 -8.63 -4.86
CA GLY A 21 -2.23 -7.60 -5.84
C GLY A 21 -0.90 -6.91 -5.52
N ASP A 22 -0.26 -6.38 -6.56
CA ASP A 22 1.04 -5.74 -6.43
C ASP A 22 0.95 -4.37 -5.75
N ALA A 23 1.96 -4.08 -4.93
CA ALA A 23 2.23 -2.76 -4.39
C ALA A 23 3.73 -2.40 -4.51
N ARG A 24 3.99 -1.10 -4.43
CA ARG A 24 5.33 -0.52 -4.33
C ARG A 24 5.37 0.43 -3.15
N LEU A 25 6.33 0.23 -2.26
CA LEU A 25 6.55 1.11 -1.14
C LEU A 25 7.75 2.01 -1.42
N VAL A 26 7.58 3.30 -1.14
CA VAL A 26 8.64 4.31 -1.17
C VAL A 26 8.71 4.90 0.22
N LEU A 27 9.84 4.71 0.89
CA LEU A 27 10.04 5.20 2.26
C LEU A 27 10.63 6.61 2.20
N ASP A 28 10.17 7.51 3.08
CA ASP A 28 10.64 8.90 3.06
C ASP A 28 12.15 9.00 3.38
N ALA A 29 12.65 8.07 4.21
CA ALA A 29 14.07 7.96 4.55
C ALA A 29 14.93 7.30 3.43
N ALA A 30 14.30 6.71 2.42
CA ALA A 30 14.97 6.05 1.31
C ALA A 30 14.18 6.24 0.00
N PRO A 31 14.06 7.49 -0.50
CA PRO A 31 13.17 7.85 -1.60
C PRO A 31 13.57 7.24 -2.95
N ASP A 32 14.82 6.79 -3.08
CA ASP A 32 15.34 6.12 -4.28
C ASP A 32 14.98 4.63 -4.34
N LEU A 33 14.54 4.06 -3.22
CA LEU A 33 14.11 2.66 -3.17
C LEU A 33 12.66 2.50 -3.63
N ARG A 34 12.41 1.40 -4.33
CA ARG A 34 11.08 0.92 -4.73
C ARG A 34 10.94 -0.50 -4.25
N ILE A 35 10.42 -0.63 -3.04
CA ILE A 35 10.31 -1.91 -2.35
C ILE A 35 9.07 -2.65 -2.88
N PRO A 36 9.22 -3.86 -3.44
CA PRO A 36 8.07 -4.65 -3.86
C PRO A 36 7.31 -5.16 -2.63
N ALA A 37 5.99 -5.11 -2.71
CA ALA A 37 5.09 -5.64 -1.70
C ALA A 37 3.84 -6.22 -2.36
N THR A 38 3.08 -7.01 -1.61
CA THR A 38 1.81 -7.58 -2.05
C THR A 38 0.69 -7.23 -1.06
N ILE A 39 -0.51 -6.94 -1.54
CA ILE A 39 -1.66 -6.68 -0.67
C ILE A 39 -2.01 -7.95 0.11
N SER A 40 -1.87 -7.89 1.42
CA SER A 40 -2.16 -9.00 2.34
C SER A 40 -3.54 -8.93 2.96
N PHE A 41 -4.18 -7.75 2.94
CA PHE A 41 -5.45 -7.52 3.62
C PHE A 41 -6.11 -6.24 3.11
N VAL A 42 -7.43 -6.29 2.93
CA VAL A 42 -8.32 -5.15 2.72
C VAL A 42 -9.47 -5.31 3.73
N ALA A 43 -9.75 -4.27 4.52
CA ALA A 43 -10.85 -4.32 5.48
C ALA A 43 -12.19 -4.32 4.75
N SER A 44 -13.13 -5.13 5.23
CA SER A 44 -14.54 -5.11 4.80
C SER A 44 -15.32 -3.93 5.38
N VAL A 45 -14.78 -3.26 6.40
CA VAL A 45 -15.42 -2.14 7.11
C VAL A 45 -14.50 -0.93 7.10
N ALA A 46 -15.07 0.22 6.73
CA ALA A 46 -14.38 1.51 6.76
C ALA A 46 -13.88 1.82 8.18
N GLN A 47 -12.64 2.29 8.28
CA GLN A 47 -12.04 2.69 9.56
C GLN A 47 -12.21 4.17 9.85
N PHE A 48 -12.41 4.98 8.80
CA PHE A 48 -12.79 6.39 8.94
C PHE A 48 -14.01 6.67 8.09
N THR A 49 -14.96 7.35 8.69
CA THR A 49 -16.23 7.71 8.05
C THR A 49 -16.41 9.23 8.12
N PRO A 50 -16.95 9.87 7.07
CA PRO A 50 -17.42 11.24 7.18
C PRO A 50 -18.54 11.36 8.22
N LYS A 51 -18.88 12.60 8.59
CA LYS A 51 -19.95 12.88 9.57
C LYS A 51 -21.32 12.33 9.13
N THR A 52 -21.55 12.26 7.82
CA THR A 52 -22.78 11.84 7.15
C THR A 52 -22.44 10.95 5.97
N VAL A 53 -23.28 9.96 5.66
CA VAL A 53 -23.07 8.95 4.60
C VAL A 53 -24.31 8.76 3.72
N GLU A 54 -25.19 9.75 3.72
CA GLU A 54 -26.50 9.68 3.06
C GLU A 54 -26.36 9.77 1.53
N THR A 55 -25.43 10.59 1.06
CA THR A 55 -25.18 10.81 -0.36
C THR A 55 -24.10 9.89 -0.92
N HIS A 56 -24.10 9.68 -2.24
CA HIS A 56 -23.09 8.88 -2.93
C HIS A 56 -21.68 9.44 -2.68
N ASP A 57 -21.49 10.75 -2.90
CA ASP A 57 -20.20 11.42 -2.74
C ASP A 57 -19.66 11.34 -1.31
N GLU A 58 -20.54 11.33 -0.30
CA GLU A 58 -20.13 11.08 1.08
C GLU A 58 -19.65 9.64 1.29
N ARG A 59 -20.37 8.65 0.77
CA ARG A 59 -19.95 7.24 0.87
C ARG A 59 -18.64 6.97 0.14
N LEU A 60 -18.31 7.71 -0.91
CA LEU A 60 -17.01 7.59 -1.58
C LEU A 60 -15.83 8.02 -0.70
N LYS A 61 -16.07 8.88 0.31
CA LYS A 61 -15.06 9.35 1.27
C LYS A 61 -14.82 8.39 2.43
N LEU A 62 -15.51 7.24 2.48
CA LEU A 62 -15.20 6.18 3.44
C LEU A 62 -13.79 5.65 3.18
N MET A 63 -13.00 5.48 4.25
CA MET A 63 -11.61 5.06 4.15
C MET A 63 -11.41 3.66 4.71
N PHE A 64 -10.92 2.76 3.87
CA PHE A 64 -10.74 1.35 4.20
C PHE A 64 -9.29 1.05 4.47
N ARG A 65 -9.05 0.23 5.50
CA ARG A 65 -7.73 -0.19 5.91
C ARG A 65 -7.17 -1.22 4.94
N VAL A 66 -5.94 -1.00 4.49
CA VAL A 66 -5.21 -1.93 3.63
C VAL A 66 -3.86 -2.25 4.27
N LYS A 67 -3.41 -3.51 4.14
CA LYS A 67 -2.06 -3.90 4.52
C LYS A 67 -1.30 -4.46 3.33
N ALA A 68 -0.15 -3.88 3.01
CA ALA A 68 0.80 -4.45 2.07
C ALA A 68 1.92 -5.18 2.83
N ARG A 69 2.28 -6.37 2.38
CA ARG A 69 3.33 -7.21 2.96
C ARG A 69 4.59 -7.12 2.11
N ILE A 70 5.71 -6.82 2.75
CA ILE A 70 7.05 -6.92 2.17
C ILE A 70 7.52 -8.38 2.28
N PRO A 71 8.12 -8.97 1.24
CA PRO A 71 8.73 -10.30 1.32
C PRO A 71 9.76 -10.37 2.46
N PRO A 72 9.69 -11.37 3.37
CA PRO A 72 10.61 -11.50 4.49
C PRO A 72 12.09 -11.54 4.10
N GLU A 73 12.40 -12.13 2.96
CA GLU A 73 13.76 -12.29 2.43
C GLU A 73 14.38 -10.92 2.11
N LEU A 74 13.56 -10.00 1.58
CA LEU A 74 13.97 -8.65 1.25
C LEU A 74 14.23 -7.82 2.51
N LEU A 75 13.44 -8.04 3.57
CA LEU A 75 13.69 -7.40 4.87
C LEU A 75 15.03 -7.83 5.45
N ARG A 76 15.34 -9.13 5.41
CA ARG A 76 16.61 -9.66 5.93
C ARG A 76 17.84 -9.06 5.25
N GLN A 77 17.76 -8.80 3.94
CA GLN A 77 18.85 -8.23 3.15
C GLN A 77 18.98 -6.70 3.33
N HIS A 78 17.91 -6.00 3.71
CA HIS A 78 17.82 -4.53 3.68
C HIS A 78 17.37 -3.93 5.03
N LEU A 79 17.69 -4.58 6.15
CA LEU A 79 17.23 -4.20 7.49
C LEU A 79 17.55 -2.75 7.88
N GLU A 80 18.65 -2.19 7.35
CA GLU A 80 19.08 -0.83 7.67
C GLU A 80 18.09 0.23 7.18
N TYR A 81 17.49 0.01 6.01
CA TYR A 81 16.55 0.94 5.36
C TYR A 81 15.10 0.59 5.65
N VAL A 82 14.79 -0.70 5.88
CA VAL A 82 13.42 -1.13 6.19
C VAL A 82 13.22 -1.26 7.70
N LYS A 83 13.54 -0.17 8.41
CA LYS A 83 13.18 -0.05 9.82
C LYS A 83 11.65 0.02 9.95
N THR A 84 11.11 -0.71 10.91
CA THR A 84 9.68 -0.74 11.19
C THR A 84 9.16 0.66 11.52
N GLY A 85 8.07 1.08 10.87
CA GLY A 85 7.36 2.31 11.21
C GLY A 85 7.83 3.56 10.48
N LEU A 86 8.80 3.45 9.56
CA LEU A 86 9.17 4.59 8.71
C LEU A 86 7.95 5.06 7.88
N PRO A 87 7.70 6.38 7.82
CA PRO A 87 6.69 6.94 6.95
C PRO A 87 7.12 6.79 5.49
N GLY A 88 6.14 6.89 4.60
CA GLY A 88 6.32 6.62 3.19
C GLY A 88 5.00 6.40 2.48
N MET A 89 5.09 6.38 1.15
CA MET A 89 3.96 6.19 0.25
C MET A 89 3.83 4.74 -0.18
N ALA A 90 2.59 4.27 -0.28
CA ALA A 90 2.23 3.00 -0.88
C ALA A 90 1.53 3.26 -2.21
N TRP A 91 2.14 2.77 -3.29
CA TRP A 91 1.52 2.72 -4.61
C TRP A 91 0.91 1.33 -4.79
N VAL A 92 -0.32 1.27 -5.26
CA VAL A 92 -1.04 0.02 -5.48
C VAL A 92 -1.42 -0.10 -6.94
N ARG A 93 -1.40 -1.32 -7.45
CA ARG A 93 -1.82 -1.61 -8.81
C ARG A 93 -3.28 -2.03 -8.81
N LEU A 94 -4.15 -1.13 -9.28
CA LEU A 94 -5.58 -1.38 -9.39
C LEU A 94 -5.95 -2.16 -10.66
N ASP A 95 -5.15 -2.03 -11.72
CA ASP A 95 -5.27 -2.81 -12.95
C ASP A 95 -3.96 -3.58 -13.22
N GLU A 96 -4.04 -4.91 -13.11
CA GLU A 96 -2.93 -5.84 -13.35
C GLU A 96 -2.49 -5.90 -14.82
N ARG A 97 -3.26 -5.32 -15.74
CA ARG A 97 -2.91 -5.23 -17.17
C ARG A 97 -2.00 -4.03 -17.48
N VAL A 98 -2.03 -3.00 -16.64
CA VAL A 98 -1.23 -1.78 -16.83
C VAL A 98 0.12 -1.97 -16.15
N PRO A 99 1.26 -2.03 -16.87
CA PRO A 99 2.57 -2.22 -16.25
C PRO A 99 2.90 -1.08 -15.28
N TRP A 100 3.81 -1.34 -14.34
CA TRP A 100 4.33 -0.26 -13.50
C TRP A 100 5.06 0.78 -14.37
N PRO A 101 4.85 2.09 -14.15
CA PRO A 101 5.66 3.10 -14.80
C PRO A 101 7.12 2.96 -14.34
N ASP A 102 8.08 3.39 -15.16
CA ASP A 102 9.52 3.26 -14.87
C ASP A 102 9.92 3.87 -13.53
N ALA A 103 9.23 4.94 -13.13
CA ALA A 103 9.41 5.59 -11.85
C ALA A 103 9.05 4.70 -10.64
N LEU A 104 8.35 3.58 -10.83
CA LEU A 104 7.95 2.62 -9.79
C LEU A 104 8.50 1.20 -10.02
N SER A 105 9.38 1.04 -11.02
CA SER A 105 10.14 -0.18 -11.21
C SER A 105 10.96 -0.51 -9.97
N VAL A 106 11.09 -1.80 -9.64
CA VAL A 106 11.78 -2.26 -8.43
C VAL A 106 13.22 -1.75 -8.42
N ARG A 107 13.61 -1.12 -7.32
CA ARG A 107 14.94 -0.58 -7.06
C ARG A 107 15.28 -0.87 -5.61
N LEU A 108 16.23 -1.76 -5.40
CA LEU A 108 16.71 -2.16 -4.08
C LEU A 108 18.16 -1.70 -3.98
N SER A 109 18.63 -1.32 -2.78
CA SER A 109 20.05 -1.04 -2.58
C SER A 109 20.82 -2.35 -2.79
N GLN A 110 21.99 -2.26 -3.42
CA GLN A 110 22.88 -3.42 -3.56
C GLN A 110 23.46 -3.86 -2.22
#